data_AF-A0A3P6G4C8-F1
#
_entry.id   AF-A0A3P6G4C8-F1
#
_cell.length_a   1.000
_cell.length_b   1.000
_cell.length_c   1.000
_cell.angle_alpha   90.00
_cell.angle_beta   90.00
_cell.angle_gamma   90.00
#
_symmetry.space_group_name_H-M   'P 1'
#
loop_
_entity.id
_entity.type
_entity.pdbx_description
1 polymer ?
#
loop_
_entity_poly.entity_id
_entity_poly.type
_entity_poly.pdbx_seq_one_letter_code
_entity_poly.pdbx_strand_id
1 'polypeptide(L)'
;MNVLSCSINTLIKEGLYEISGVEVGQHFYWQIGGFQVHAQVLITSWVVIAILLGSAALAVRNPQTIPTGGQNFFEFVLEFIRDVSQTQIGEEYGPWVPFIGTLFLFIFCF
;
A
#
# COMPACT_ATOMS: atom_id res chain seq x y z
N MET A 1 -17.00 -26.63 43.40
CA MET A 1 -16.29 -26.61 42.11
C MET A 1 -17.14 -26.17 40.90
N ASN A 2 -18.47 -26.02 40.99
CA ASN A 2 -19.32 -25.71 39.82
C ASN A 2 -19.58 -24.21 39.58
N VAL A 3 -19.51 -23.35 40.61
CA VAL A 3 -19.83 -21.92 40.48
C VAL A 3 -18.71 -21.12 39.80
N LEU A 4 -17.45 -21.44 40.11
CA LEU A 4 -16.28 -20.84 39.45
C LEU A 4 -16.18 -21.23 37.98
N SER A 5 -16.50 -22.49 37.62
CA SER A 5 -16.54 -22.96 36.23
C SER A 5 -17.66 -22.28 35.43
N CYS A 6 -18.83 -22.05 36.05
CA CYS A 6 -19.93 -21.30 35.45
C CYS A 6 -19.53 -19.84 35.14
N SER A 7 -18.91 -19.14 36.09
CA SER A 7 -18.48 -17.74 35.91
C SER A 7 -17.42 -17.58 34.81
N ILE A 8 -16.47 -18.51 34.73
CA ILE A 8 -15.44 -18.54 33.68
C ILE A 8 -16.08 -18.78 32.30
N ASN A 9 -17.04 -19.70 32.20
CA ASN A 9 -17.73 -19.96 30.94
C ASN A 9 -18.58 -18.76 30.50
N THR A 10 -19.20 -18.03 31.42
CA THR A 10 -19.94 -16.79 31.09
C THR A 10 -18.99 -15.70 30.61
N LEU A 11 -17.85 -15.50 31.27
CA LEU A 11 -16.82 -14.54 30.82
C LEU A 11 -16.26 -14.88 29.43
N ILE A 12 -15.99 -16.16 29.17
CA ILE A 12 -15.53 -16.62 27.85
C ILE A 12 -16.63 -16.42 26.80
N LYS A 13 -17.90 -16.65 27.15
CA LYS A 13 -19.03 -16.49 26.24
C LYS A 13 -19.29 -15.02 25.91
N GLU A 14 -19.24 -14.13 26.89
CA GLU A 14 -19.31 -12.67 26.70
C GLU A 14 -18.16 -12.18 25.81
N GLY A 15 -16.92 -12.62 26.07
CA GLY A 15 -15.77 -12.30 25.21
C GLY A 15 -15.90 -12.85 23.78
N LEU A 16 -16.47 -14.05 23.61
CA LEU A 16 -16.78 -14.62 22.29
C LEU A 16 -17.89 -13.83 21.56
N TYR A 17 -18.88 -13.30 22.28
CA TYR A 17 -19.90 -12.44 21.70
C TYR A 17 -19.33 -11.11 21.23
N GLU A 18 -18.44 -10.48 22.00
CA GLU A 18 -17.76 -9.24 21.56
C GLU A 18 -16.87 -9.47 20.32
N ILE A 19 -16.17 -10.61 20.24
CA ILE A 19 -15.39 -10.97 19.05
C ILE A 19 -16.30 -11.27 17.85
N SER A 20 -17.47 -11.87 18.08
CA SER A 20 -18.48 -12.10 17.03
C SER A 20 -19.18 -10.81 16.57
N GLY A 21 -19.12 -9.74 17.37
CA GLY A 21 -19.64 -8.41 17.09
C GLY A 21 -18.65 -7.50 16.35
N VAL A 22 -17.46 -7.98 15.97
CA VAL A 22 -16.57 -7.27 15.05
C VAL A 22 -17.27 -7.18 13.69
N GLU A 23 -17.95 -6.06 13.47
CA GLU A 23 -18.63 -5.76 12.21
C GLU A 23 -17.60 -5.67 11.07
N VAL A 24 -17.56 -6.73 10.27
CA VAL A 24 -16.78 -6.78 9.03
C VAL A 24 -17.42 -5.81 8.03
N GLY A 25 -16.84 -4.63 7.87
CA GLY A 25 -17.36 -3.56 7.01
C GLY A 25 -17.29 -2.14 7.58
N GLN A 26 -16.76 -1.96 8.79
CA GLN A 26 -16.52 -0.63 9.35
C GLN A 26 -15.46 0.12 8.53
N HIS A 27 -15.89 1.16 7.81
CA HIS A 27 -15.00 2.08 7.13
C HIS A 27 -14.54 3.16 8.11
N PHE A 28 -13.23 3.33 8.24
CA PHE A 28 -12.68 4.38 9.09
C PHE A 28 -12.91 5.75 8.43
N TYR A 29 -13.79 6.56 9.03
CA TYR A 29 -14.12 7.90 8.55
C TYR A 29 -13.53 9.00 9.43
N TRP A 30 -13.03 10.05 8.80
CA TRP A 30 -12.78 11.34 9.45
C TRP A 30 -13.89 12.33 9.10
N GLN A 31 -14.30 13.12 10.08
CA GLN A 31 -15.20 14.27 9.87
C GLN A 31 -14.35 15.52 9.70
N ILE A 32 -14.30 16.07 8.48
CA ILE A 32 -13.53 17.28 8.17
C ILE A 32 -14.48 18.30 7.57
N GLY A 33 -14.71 19.42 8.27
CA GLY A 33 -15.55 20.51 7.77
C GLY A 33 -17.01 20.12 7.47
N GLY A 34 -17.53 19.07 8.11
CA GLY A 34 -18.87 18.53 7.87
C GLY A 34 -18.94 17.44 6.79
N PHE A 35 -17.83 17.06 6.18
CA PHE A 35 -17.75 15.96 5.21
C PHE A 35 -17.12 14.71 5.83
N GLN A 36 -17.63 13.54 5.45
CA GLN A 36 -17.04 12.25 5.83
C GLN A 36 -15.99 11.84 4.80
N VAL A 37 -14.76 11.59 5.25
CA VAL A 37 -13.63 11.20 4.41
C VAL A 37 -13.16 9.81 4.81
N HIS A 38 -12.93 8.92 3.83
CA HIS A 38 -12.40 7.58 4.07
C HIS A 38 -10.92 7.65 4.47
N ALA A 39 -10.68 7.77 5.77
CA ALA A 39 -9.36 7.92 6.36
C ALA A 39 -8.49 6.68 6.16
N GLN A 40 -9.08 5.49 6.13
CA GLN A 40 -8.34 4.25 5.84
C GLN A 40 -7.59 4.33 4.51
N VAL A 41 -8.25 4.77 3.44
CA VAL A 41 -7.66 4.87 2.10
C VAL A 41 -6.56 5.93 2.06
N LEU A 42 -6.75 7.05 2.77
CA LEU A 42 -5.72 8.09 2.88
C LEU A 42 -4.48 7.60 3.61
N ILE A 43 -4.66 6.91 4.74
CA ILE A 43 -3.53 6.39 5.52
C ILE A 43 -2.76 5.34 4.71
N THR A 44 -3.45 4.37 4.10
CA THR A 44 -2.77 3.33 3.32
C THR A 44 -2.05 3.92 2.11
N SER A 45 -2.68 4.86 1.38
CA SER A 45 -2.02 5.53 0.25
C SER A 45 -0.80 6.35 0.66
N TRP A 46 -0.85 7.07 1.79
CA TRP A 46 0.30 7.83 2.30
C TRP A 46 1.47 6.93 2.67
N VAL A 47 1.21 5.77 3.28
CA VAL A 47 2.25 4.78 3.59
C VAL A 47 2.91 4.26 2.32
N VAL A 48 2.11 3.88 1.31
CA VAL A 48 2.63 3.40 0.01
C VAL A 48 3.47 4.49 -0.66
N ILE A 49 2.99 5.74 -0.69
CA ILE A 49 3.73 6.88 -1.25
C ILE A 49 5.07 7.08 -0.52
N ALA A 50 5.09 7.01 0.81
CA ALA A 50 6.30 7.18 1.60
C ALA A 50 7.33 6.08 1.31
N ILE A 51 6.89 4.82 1.18
CA ILE A 51 7.75 3.69 0.85
C ILE A 51 8.33 3.83 -0.56
N LEU A 52 7.50 4.16 -1.56
CA LEU A 52 7.94 4.33 -2.94
C LEU A 52 8.93 5.48 -3.09
N LEU A 53 8.60 6.67 -2.56
CA LEU A 53 9.49 7.82 -2.63
C LEU A 53 10.78 7.60 -1.83
N GLY A 54 10.68 7.01 -0.63
CA GLY A 54 11.83 6.71 0.20
C GLY A 54 12.78 5.72 -0.46
N SER A 55 12.26 4.62 -1.00
CA SER A 55 13.07 3.61 -1.66
C SER A 55 13.70 4.11 -2.97
N ALA A 56 12.95 4.84 -3.80
CA ALA A 56 13.47 5.44 -5.03
C ALA A 56 14.54 6.50 -4.73
N ALA A 57 14.33 7.38 -3.74
CA ALA A 57 15.32 8.37 -3.33
C ALA A 57 16.61 7.70 -2.81
N LEU A 58 16.50 6.59 -2.08
CA LEU A 58 17.67 5.82 -1.63
C LEU A 58 18.42 5.17 -2.80
N ALA A 59 17.71 4.66 -3.81
CA ALA A 59 18.33 4.04 -4.98
C ALA A 59 19.05 5.07 -5.89
N VAL A 60 18.51 6.28 -6.03
CA VAL A 60 19.06 7.33 -6.92
C VAL A 60 20.09 8.23 -6.23
N ARG A 61 20.42 7.97 -4.95
CA ARG A 61 21.36 8.81 -4.18
C ARG A 61 22.79 8.81 -4.69
N ASN A 62 23.28 7.68 -5.21
CA ASN A 62 24.64 7.57 -5.74
C ASN A 62 24.72 6.52 -6.87
N PRO A 63 24.10 6.80 -8.03
CA PRO A 63 24.03 5.85 -9.13
C PRO A 63 25.43 5.57 -9.68
N GLN A 64 25.74 4.30 -9.88
CA GLN A 64 26.98 3.84 -10.49
C GLN A 64 26.72 3.45 -11.95
N THR A 65 27.70 3.66 -12.83
CA THR A 65 27.58 3.25 -14.25
C THR A 65 27.37 1.75 -14.41
N ILE A 66 28.01 0.96 -13.55
CA ILE A 66 27.74 -0.47 -13.41
C ILE A 66 26.77 -0.59 -12.23
N PRO A 67 25.50 -0.92 -12.47
CA PRO A 67 24.49 -0.89 -11.41
C PRO A 67 24.80 -1.95 -10.35
N THR A 68 24.66 -1.56 -9.09
CA THR A 68 24.90 -2.45 -7.93
C THR A 68 23.76 -2.36 -6.93
N GLY A 69 23.50 -3.47 -6.23
CA GLY A 69 22.49 -3.53 -5.16
C GLY A 69 21.09 -3.11 -5.62
N GLY A 70 20.50 -2.13 -4.91
CA GLY A 70 19.15 -1.64 -5.18
C GLY A 70 18.97 -0.94 -6.53
N GLN A 71 20.05 -0.37 -7.10
CA GLN A 71 20.00 0.26 -8.42
C GLN A 71 19.59 -0.75 -9.50
N ASN A 72 20.08 -2.00 -9.43
CA ASN A 72 19.69 -3.06 -10.36
C ASN A 72 18.17 -3.30 -10.38
N PHE A 73 17.54 -3.32 -9.21
CA PHE A 73 16.10 -3.55 -9.11
C PHE A 73 15.31 -2.39 -9.71
N PHE A 74 15.67 -1.14 -9.36
CA PHE A 74 14.95 0.03 -9.88
C PHE A 74 15.16 0.23 -11.38
N GLU A 75 16.36 -0.02 -11.90
CA GLU A 75 16.62 0.04 -13.35
C GLU A 75 15.87 -1.05 -14.10
N PHE A 76 15.86 -2.28 -13.60
CA PHE A 76 15.05 -3.36 -14.17
C PHE A 76 13.56 -2.99 -14.27
N VAL A 77 13.00 -2.42 -13.21
CA VAL A 77 11.60 -1.98 -13.21
C VAL A 77 11.38 -0.83 -14.21
N LEU A 78 12.32 0.11 -14.31
CA LEU A 78 12.24 1.23 -15.25
C LEU A 78 12.31 0.76 -16.72
N GLU A 79 13.18 -0.21 -17.01
CA GLU A 79 13.26 -0.87 -18.31
C GLU A 79 11.96 -1.59 -18.65
N PHE A 80 11.41 -2.37 -17.71
CA PHE A 80 10.10 -3.01 -17.89
C PHE A 80 8.99 -2.00 -18.22
N ILE A 81 8.92 -0.89 -17.49
CA ILE A 81 7.92 0.17 -17.75
C ILE A 81 8.15 0.80 -19.13
N ARG A 82 9.41 1.04 -19.53
CA ARG A 82 9.74 1.58 -20.85
C ARG A 82 9.32 0.63 -21.96
N ASP A 83 9.59 -0.66 -21.82
CA ASP A 83 9.26 -1.68 -22.81
C ASP A 83 7.74 -1.78 -23.01
N VAL A 84 6.98 -1.81 -21.90
CA VAL A 84 5.51 -1.79 -21.94
C VAL A 84 5.02 -0.50 -22.60
N SER A 85 5.55 0.66 -22.21
CA SER A 85 5.14 1.95 -22.75
C SER A 85 5.42 2.05 -24.25
N GLN A 86 6.61 1.64 -24.69
CA GLN A 86 7.02 1.64 -26.09
C GLN A 86 6.18 0.68 -26.93
N THR A 87 5.89 -0.51 -26.42
CA THR A 87 5.08 -1.52 -27.13
C THR A 87 3.64 -1.04 -27.33
N GLN A 88 3.07 -0.33 -26.35
CA GLN A 88 1.66 0.08 -26.39
C GLN A 88 1.43 1.45 -27.04
N ILE A 89 2.35 2.41 -26.85
CA ILE A 89 2.20 3.77 -27.37
C ILE A 89 2.93 3.96 -28.71
N GLY A 90 4.04 3.24 -28.93
CA GLY A 90 4.92 3.46 -30.07
C GLY A 90 5.98 4.54 -29.80
N GLU A 91 6.44 5.22 -30.84
CA GLU A 91 7.62 6.10 -30.78
C GLU A 91 7.49 7.29 -29.82
N GLU A 92 6.27 7.76 -29.56
CA GLU A 92 6.00 8.90 -28.67
C GLU A 92 5.82 8.50 -27.19
N TYR A 93 6.29 7.32 -26.77
CA TYR A 93 6.11 6.81 -25.41
C TYR A 93 6.86 7.59 -24.32
N GLY A 94 7.94 8.29 -24.66
CA GLY A 94 8.86 8.92 -23.69
C GLY A 94 8.17 9.78 -22.61
N PRO A 95 7.30 10.74 -22.98
CA PRO A 95 6.56 11.57 -22.02
C PRO A 95 5.58 10.79 -21.11
N TRP A 96 5.16 9.59 -21.51
CA TRP A 96 4.19 8.78 -20.79
C TRP A 96 4.81 7.82 -19.78
N VAL A 97 6.13 7.57 -19.88
CA VAL A 97 6.86 6.68 -18.97
C VAL A 97 6.66 7.05 -17.49
N PRO A 98 6.73 8.34 -17.07
CA PRO A 98 6.48 8.71 -15.68
C PRO A 98 5.05 8.42 -15.24
N PHE A 99 4.06 8.70 -16.10
CA PHE A 99 2.65 8.45 -15.79
C PHE A 99 2.39 6.95 -15.62
N ILE A 100 2.79 6.13 -16.59
CA ILE A 100 2.62 4.67 -16.54
C ILE A 100 3.39 4.09 -15.35
N GLY A 101 4.62 4.56 -15.11
CA GLY A 101 5.45 4.08 -14.01
C GLY A 101 4.85 4.37 -12.64
N THR A 102 4.34 5.59 -12.41
CA THR A 102 3.67 5.91 -11.14
C THR A 102 2.42 5.08 -10.93
N LEU A 103 1.60 4.89 -11.96
CA LEU A 103 0.37 4.11 -11.87
C LEU A 103 0.68 2.64 -11.60
N PHE A 104 1.65 2.06 -12.31
CA PHE A 104 2.09 0.68 -12.11
C PHE A 104 2.64 0.46 -10.70
N LEU A 105 3.61 1.27 -10.28
CA LEU A 105 4.27 1.12 -8.97
C LEU A 105 3.32 1.35 -7.81
N PHE A 106 2.45 2.36 -7.91
CA PHE A 106 1.48 2.65 -6.87
C PHE A 106 0.49 1.49 -6.70
N ILE A 107 -0.07 0.97 -7.78
CA ILE A 107 -1.04 -0.14 -7.72
C ILE A 107 -0.35 -1.46 -7.33
N PHE A 108 0.87 -1.72 -7.79
CA PHE A 108 1.59 -2.95 -7.47
C PHE A 108 1.96 -3.04 -5.98
N CYS A 109 2.24 -1.89 -5.35
CA CYS A 109 2.62 -1.82 -3.94
C CYS A 109 1.43 -1.63 -2.99
N PHE A 110 0.24 -1.30 -3.52
CA PHE A 110 -1.00 -1.11 -2.78
C PHE A 110 -1.65 -2.45 -2.45
#